data_AF-A0A0N0KBG3-F1
#
_entry.id   AF-A0A0N0KBG3-F1
#
_cell.length_a   1.000
_cell.length_b   1.000
_cell.length_c   1.000
_cell.angle_alpha   90.00
_cell.angle_beta   90.00
_cell.angle_gamma   90.00
#
_symmetry.space_group_name_H-M   'P 1'
#
loop_
_entity.id
_entity.type
_entity.pdbx_description
1 polymer ?
#
loop_
_entity_poly.entity_id
_entity_poly.type
_entity_poly.pdbx_seq_one_letter_code
_entity_poly.pdbx_strand_id
1 'polypeptide(L)'
;MAYAFDDDQDVFPPLLSKDEVEAEQQDWLTRLRQLYSTLEGWLPAGEDFGVTRHEADSLDPVAKKAGVTVPIKVPRLQIEHRSSEKRLQIFPESRWVLLTRGRLFLFHPLGRTYIEDHGAPGVPDWRFYPYRDRSQNAPLNCAEFQNLLDGLR
;
A
#
# COMPACT_ATOMS: atom_id res chain seq x y z
N MET A 1 38.47 5.02 26.31
CA MET A 1 37.88 3.82 25.68
C MET A 1 37.82 4.07 24.19
N ALA A 2 38.71 3.46 23.42
CA ALA A 2 38.65 3.48 21.97
C ALA A 2 37.72 2.32 21.57
N TYR A 3 36.60 2.63 20.93
CA TYR A 3 35.77 1.61 20.31
C TYR A 3 36.46 1.22 19.00
N ALA A 4 37.11 0.07 18.98
CA ALA A 4 37.42 -0.61 17.74
C ALA A 4 36.08 -1.13 17.19
N PHE A 5 35.64 -0.59 16.07
CA PHE A 5 34.64 -1.25 15.26
C PHE A 5 35.35 -2.46 14.63
N ASP A 6 35.02 -3.66 15.08
CA ASP A 6 35.33 -4.89 14.34
C ASP A 6 34.66 -4.75 12.97
N ASP A 7 35.47 -4.72 11.91
CA ASP A 7 35.07 -4.58 10.50
C ASP A 7 34.38 -5.83 9.92
N ASP A 8 34.03 -6.81 10.77
CA ASP A 8 33.49 -8.10 10.37
C ASP A 8 32.05 -8.26 10.89
N GLN A 9 31.08 -7.84 10.07
CA GLN A 9 29.72 -8.40 9.88
C GLN A 9 28.65 -7.37 9.51
N ASP A 10 28.95 -6.45 8.60
CA ASP A 10 27.90 -5.90 7.73
C ASP A 10 27.63 -6.91 6.58
N VAL A 11 27.24 -8.14 6.94
CA VAL A 11 26.64 -9.07 5.97
C VAL A 11 25.22 -8.57 5.72
N PHE A 12 25.12 -7.47 4.97
CA PHE A 12 23.87 -7.10 4.35
C PHE A 12 23.42 -8.31 3.54
N PRO A 13 22.16 -8.78 3.71
CA PRO A 13 21.65 -9.85 2.87
C PRO A 13 21.89 -9.47 1.41
N PRO A 14 22.27 -10.42 0.54
CA PRO A 14 22.51 -10.13 -0.85
C PRO A 14 21.30 -9.40 -1.42
N LEU A 15 21.55 -8.36 -2.23
CA LEU A 15 20.48 -7.69 -2.96
C LEU A 15 19.68 -8.77 -3.70
N LEU A 16 18.35 -8.70 -3.58
CA LEU A 16 17.45 -9.59 -4.32
C LEU A 16 17.86 -9.59 -5.79
N SER A 17 17.88 -10.79 -6.37
CA SER A 17 18.07 -10.94 -7.81
C SER A 17 16.91 -10.28 -8.56
N LYS A 18 17.14 -10.01 -9.85
CA LYS A 18 16.11 -9.43 -10.72
C LYS A 18 14.83 -10.28 -10.72
N ASP A 19 14.97 -11.61 -10.83
CA ASP A 19 13.84 -12.54 -10.89
C ASP A 19 13.04 -12.55 -9.58
N GLU A 20 13.73 -12.49 -8.43
CA GLU A 20 13.07 -12.38 -7.11
C GLU A 20 12.32 -11.07 -6.95
N VAL A 21 12.90 -9.96 -7.42
CA VAL A 21 12.26 -8.65 -7.41
C VAL A 21 10.99 -8.67 -8.28
N GLU A 22 11.06 -9.21 -9.49
CA GLU A 22 9.91 -9.29 -10.39
C GLU A 22 8.80 -10.19 -9.82
N ALA A 23 9.15 -11.31 -9.18
CA ALA A 23 8.20 -12.18 -8.50
C ALA A 23 7.51 -11.47 -7.32
N GLU A 24 8.28 -10.76 -6.48
CA GLU A 24 7.75 -10.00 -5.34
C GLU A 24 6.87 -8.82 -5.78
N GLN A 25 7.18 -8.19 -6.92
CA GLN A 25 6.32 -7.17 -7.53
C GLN A 25 5.00 -7.78 -8.00
N GLN A 26 5.03 -8.95 -8.63
CA GLN A 26 3.82 -9.59 -9.15
C GLN A 26 2.91 -10.10 -8.02
N ASP A 27 3.47 -10.65 -6.94
CA ASP A 27 2.72 -10.99 -5.70
C ASP A 27 2.02 -9.73 -5.17
N TRP A 28 2.77 -8.64 -5.03
CA TRP A 28 2.23 -7.39 -4.52
C TRP A 28 1.11 -6.80 -5.39
N LEU A 29 1.28 -6.79 -6.71
CA LEU A 29 0.23 -6.35 -7.64
C LEU A 29 -1.04 -7.20 -7.49
N THR A 30 -0.89 -8.50 -7.27
CA THR A 30 -2.02 -9.41 -7.04
C THR A 30 -2.76 -9.04 -5.76
N ARG A 31 -2.02 -8.80 -4.67
CA ARG A 31 -2.58 -8.36 -3.38
C ARG A 31 -3.29 -7.01 -3.48
N LEU A 32 -2.72 -6.04 -4.20
CA LEU A 32 -3.34 -4.74 -4.41
C LEU A 32 -4.69 -4.86 -5.13
N ARG A 33 -4.75 -5.69 -6.18
CA ARG A 33 -6.01 -5.94 -6.92
C ARG A 33 -7.06 -6.62 -6.03
N GLN A 34 -6.64 -7.56 -5.19
CA GLN A 34 -7.52 -8.20 -4.20
C GLN A 34 -8.03 -7.21 -3.16
N LEU A 35 -7.14 -6.36 -2.62
CA LEU A 35 -7.49 -5.30 -1.68
C LEU A 35 -8.55 -4.37 -2.29
N TYR A 36 -8.31 -3.82 -3.47
CA TYR A 36 -9.26 -2.88 -4.09
C TYR A 36 -10.60 -3.52 -4.42
N SER A 37 -10.61 -4.78 -4.85
CA SER A 37 -11.86 -5.52 -5.07
C SER A 37 -12.61 -5.77 -3.76
N THR A 38 -11.88 -5.99 -2.65
CA THR A 38 -12.46 -6.11 -1.30
C THR A 38 -13.07 -4.79 -0.85
N LEU A 39 -12.36 -3.67 -1.02
CA LEU A 39 -12.85 -2.33 -0.67
C LEU A 39 -14.10 -1.95 -1.47
N GLU A 40 -14.11 -2.25 -2.77
CA GLU A 40 -15.31 -2.05 -3.60
C GLU A 40 -16.49 -2.90 -3.14
N GLY A 41 -16.24 -4.14 -2.72
CA GLY A 41 -17.25 -5.02 -2.14
C GLY A 41 -17.80 -4.53 -0.79
N TRP A 42 -17.11 -3.60 -0.12
CA TRP A 42 -17.55 -2.98 1.13
C TRP A 42 -18.33 -1.68 0.92
N LEU A 43 -18.46 -1.20 -0.31
CA LEU A 43 -19.26 -0.01 -0.60
C LEU A 43 -20.73 -0.24 -0.21
N PRO A 44 -21.36 0.74 0.45
CA PRO A 44 -22.75 0.61 0.86
C PRO A 44 -23.67 0.56 -0.37
N ALA A 45 -24.53 -0.45 -0.40
CA ALA A 45 -25.47 -0.65 -1.49
C ALA A 45 -26.56 0.44 -1.49
N GLY A 46 -26.87 0.97 -2.68
CA GLY A 46 -27.90 2.01 -2.86
C GLY A 46 -27.40 3.44 -2.63
N GLU A 47 -26.11 3.62 -2.34
CA GLU A 47 -25.48 4.93 -2.25
C GLU A 47 -24.75 5.31 -3.54
N ASP A 48 -24.60 6.62 -3.75
CA ASP A 48 -24.13 7.18 -5.01
C ASP A 48 -22.59 7.31 -5.03
N PHE A 49 -21.89 6.22 -4.70
CA PHE A 49 -20.44 6.15 -4.78
C PHE A 49 -19.98 5.80 -6.19
N GLY A 50 -19.12 6.65 -6.76
CA GLY A 50 -18.36 6.38 -7.98
C GLY A 50 -17.01 5.77 -7.65
N VAL A 51 -16.62 4.73 -8.40
CA VAL A 51 -15.30 4.10 -8.28
C VAL A 51 -14.55 4.25 -9.60
N THR A 52 -13.31 4.73 -9.51
CA THR A 52 -12.40 4.81 -10.65
C THR A 52 -11.12 4.06 -10.34
N ARG A 53 -10.78 3.08 -11.18
CA ARG A 53 -9.48 2.41 -11.20
C ARG A 53 -8.63 3.00 -12.32
N HIS A 54 -7.38 3.31 -12.02
CA HIS A 54 -6.41 3.69 -13.04
C HIS A 54 -5.05 3.09 -12.72
N GLU A 55 -4.22 2.93 -13.74
CA GLU A 55 -2.85 2.46 -13.57
C GLU A 55 -1.86 3.61 -13.73
N ALA A 56 -0.77 3.56 -12.98
CA ALA A 56 0.32 4.50 -13.11
C ALA A 56 1.64 3.75 -13.22
N ASP A 57 2.58 4.32 -13.97
CA ASP A 57 3.95 3.81 -14.00
C ASP A 57 4.61 4.02 -12.64
N SER A 58 5.22 2.95 -12.12
CA SER A 58 6.04 2.99 -10.92
C SER A 58 7.32 2.18 -11.15
N LEU A 59 8.45 2.78 -10.76
CA LEU A 59 9.74 2.12 -10.75
C LEU A 59 10.37 2.33 -9.38
N ASP A 60 10.24 1.31 -8.53
CA ASP A 60 10.76 1.36 -7.17
C ASP A 60 12.31 1.39 -7.17
N PRO A 61 12.95 2.19 -6.31
CA PRO A 61 14.41 2.23 -6.20
C PRO A 61 15.06 0.87 -5.94
N VAL A 62 14.41 -0.04 -5.20
CA VAL A 62 14.94 -1.40 -4.96
C VAL A 62 14.95 -2.21 -6.24
N ALA A 63 13.86 -2.14 -7.02
CA ALA A 63 13.78 -2.82 -8.31
C ALA A 63 14.85 -2.30 -9.29
N LYS A 64 15.06 -0.97 -9.30
CA LYS A 64 16.12 -0.35 -10.11
C LYS A 64 17.52 -0.86 -9.73
N LYS A 65 17.80 -1.02 -8.44
CA LYS A 65 19.08 -1.57 -7.96
C LYS A 65 19.30 -3.03 -8.35
N ALA A 66 18.22 -3.81 -8.44
CA ALA A 66 18.25 -5.20 -8.92
C ALA A 66 18.30 -5.34 -10.45
N GLY A 67 18.40 -4.22 -11.20
CA GLY A 67 18.49 -4.24 -12.66
C GLY A 67 17.14 -4.25 -13.39
N VAL A 68 16.02 -4.02 -12.70
CA VAL A 68 14.73 -3.76 -13.36
C VAL A 68 14.73 -2.34 -13.90
N THR A 69 14.56 -2.21 -15.21
CA THR A 69 14.59 -0.90 -15.91
C THR A 69 13.24 -0.47 -16.47
N VAL A 70 12.30 -1.40 -16.59
CA VAL A 70 10.96 -1.14 -17.11
C VAL A 70 10.03 -0.85 -15.92
N PRO A 71 9.36 0.31 -15.88
CA PRO A 71 8.34 0.57 -14.86
C PRO A 71 7.20 -0.44 -14.93
N ILE A 72 6.67 -0.82 -13.78
CA ILE A 72 5.45 -1.63 -13.69
C ILE A 72 4.23 -0.72 -13.62
N LYS A 73 3.09 -1.23 -14.08
CA LYS A 73 1.78 -0.57 -13.92
C LYS A 73 1.21 -0.92 -12.55
N VAL A 74 1.18 0.06 -11.64
CA VAL A 74 0.59 -0.10 -10.31
C VAL A 74 -0.85 0.42 -10.30
N PRO A 75 -1.82 -0.34 -9.75
CA PRO A 75 -3.21 0.09 -9.72
C PRO A 75 -3.40 1.16 -8.64
N ARG A 76 -4.23 2.15 -8.93
CA ARG A 76 -4.69 3.19 -8.01
C ARG A 76 -6.22 3.17 -7.96
N LEU A 77 -6.76 3.44 -6.79
CA LEU A 77 -8.20 3.45 -6.53
C LEU A 77 -8.63 4.85 -6.13
N GLN A 78 -9.68 5.36 -6.76
CA GLN A 78 -10.39 6.57 -6.34
C GLN A 78 -11.85 6.23 -6.08
N ILE A 79 -12.37 6.72 -4.96
CA ILE A 79 -13.77 6.59 -4.58
C ILE A 79 -14.28 7.99 -4.27
N GLU A 80 -15.42 8.35 -4.84
CA GLU A 80 -16.05 9.66 -4.66
C GLU A 80 -17.54 9.49 -4.46
N HIS A 81 -18.12 10.30 -3.58
CA HIS A 81 -19.58 10.35 -3.45
C HIS A 81 -20.10 11.39 -4.43
N ARG A 82 -21.00 11.02 -5.36
CA ARG A 82 -21.39 11.89 -6.51
C ARG A 82 -22.04 13.21 -6.11
N SER A 83 -22.64 13.28 -4.93
CA SER A 83 -23.21 14.52 -4.40
C SER A 83 -22.17 15.44 -3.74
N SER A 84 -20.91 15.03 -3.67
CA SER A 84 -19.80 15.74 -3.03
C SER A 84 -18.63 15.92 -4.01
N GLU A 85 -17.84 16.96 -3.83
CA GLU A 85 -16.53 17.08 -4.51
C GLU A 85 -15.42 16.33 -3.76
N LYS A 86 -15.76 15.64 -2.67
CA LYS A 86 -14.80 14.92 -1.83
C LYS A 86 -14.49 13.56 -2.44
N ARG A 87 -13.23 13.16 -2.32
CA ARG A 87 -12.75 11.86 -2.80
C ARG A 87 -11.76 11.24 -1.85
N LEU A 88 -11.84 9.92 -1.77
CA LEU A 88 -10.83 9.04 -1.20
C LEU A 88 -9.94 8.56 -2.34
N GLN A 89 -8.63 8.76 -2.22
CA GLN A 89 -7.66 8.26 -3.18
C GLN A 89 -6.68 7.33 -2.48
N ILE A 90 -6.51 6.13 -3.01
CA ILE A 90 -5.59 5.12 -2.51
C ILE A 90 -4.57 4.84 -3.61
N PHE A 91 -3.30 5.06 -3.32
CA PHE A 91 -2.23 4.81 -4.27
C PHE A 91 -1.07 4.03 -3.65
N PRO A 92 -0.50 3.05 -4.37
CA PRO A 92 0.66 2.33 -3.90
C PRO A 92 1.86 3.27 -3.80
N GLU A 93 2.53 3.28 -2.65
CA GLU A 93 3.73 4.10 -2.44
C GLU A 93 4.98 3.29 -2.79
N SER A 94 5.16 2.13 -2.14
CA SER A 94 6.30 1.26 -2.37
C SER A 94 6.01 -0.17 -1.91
N ARG A 95 6.62 -1.13 -2.59
CA ARG A 95 6.63 -2.54 -2.18
C ARG A 95 7.63 -2.80 -1.05
N TRP A 96 8.80 -2.18 -1.09
CA TRP A 96 9.90 -2.46 -0.17
C TRP A 96 9.95 -1.44 0.94
N VAL A 97 9.02 -1.63 1.88
CA VAL A 97 8.94 -0.84 3.10
C VAL A 97 9.32 -1.74 4.27
N LEU A 98 10.23 -1.25 5.12
CA LEU A 98 10.80 -2.01 6.24
C LEU A 98 9.72 -2.72 7.07
N LEU A 99 9.88 -4.03 7.27
CA LEU A 99 8.98 -4.93 8.02
C LEU A 99 7.55 -5.06 7.46
N THR A 100 7.32 -4.68 6.20
CA THR A 100 6.00 -4.82 5.55
C THR A 100 6.13 -5.46 4.17
N ARG A 101 5.01 -5.92 3.61
CA ARG A 101 4.90 -6.39 2.22
C ARG A 101 4.38 -5.31 1.27
N GLY A 102 4.44 -4.06 1.69
CA GLY A 102 4.11 -2.89 0.89
C GLY A 102 3.27 -1.89 1.65
N ARG A 103 3.29 -0.65 1.16
CA ARG A 103 2.56 0.47 1.72
C ARG A 103 1.78 1.18 0.63
N LEU A 104 0.57 1.59 0.99
CA LEU A 104 -0.28 2.46 0.22
C LEU A 104 -0.45 3.76 1.00
N PHE A 105 -0.50 4.85 0.25
CA PHE A 105 -0.91 6.13 0.77
C PHE A 105 -2.40 6.30 0.52
N LEU A 106 -3.08 6.84 1.53
CA LEU A 106 -4.50 7.14 1.50
C LEU A 106 -4.68 8.64 1.70
N PHE A 107 -5.22 9.29 0.67
CA PHE A 107 -5.61 10.69 0.72
C PHE A 107 -7.12 10.78 0.97
N HIS A 108 -7.49 11.41 2.08
CA HIS A 108 -8.87 11.60 2.50
C HIS A 108 -9.09 13.05 3.00
N PRO A 109 -10.30 13.63 2.89
CA PRO A 109 -10.57 14.97 3.40
C PRO A 109 -10.26 15.16 4.89
N LEU A 110 -10.41 14.09 5.69
CA LEU A 110 -10.11 14.13 7.13
C LEU A 110 -8.61 14.03 7.46
N GLY A 111 -7.76 13.72 6.47
CA GLY A 111 -6.32 13.61 6.65
C GLY A 111 -5.65 12.59 5.75
N ARG A 112 -4.35 12.44 5.94
CA ARG A 112 -3.49 11.51 5.20
C ARG A 112 -3.28 10.27 6.04
N THR A 113 -3.54 9.08 5.54
CA THR A 113 -3.25 7.85 6.30
C THR A 113 -2.50 6.86 5.45
N TYR A 114 -2.03 5.78 6.06
CA TYR A 114 -1.34 4.72 5.35
C TYR A 114 -2.10 3.41 5.53
N ILE A 115 -2.06 2.58 4.48
CA ILE A 115 -2.39 1.17 4.60
C ILE A 115 -1.10 0.39 4.39
N GLU A 116 -0.79 -0.55 5.27
CA GLU A 116 0.40 -1.40 5.17
C GLU A 116 -0.01 -2.87 5.17
N ASP A 117 0.67 -3.71 4.39
CA ASP A 117 0.54 -5.16 4.47
C ASP A 117 1.57 -5.72 5.45
N HIS A 118 1.12 -6.29 6.56
CA HIS A 118 1.95 -6.98 7.56
C HIS A 118 1.85 -8.51 7.43
N GLY A 119 1.21 -8.99 6.37
CA GLY A 119 0.92 -10.39 6.15
C GLY A 119 2.12 -11.22 5.67
N ALA A 120 1.86 -12.51 5.50
CA ALA A 120 2.81 -13.47 4.93
C ALA A 120 2.58 -13.63 3.41
N PRO A 121 3.51 -14.25 2.64
CA PRO A 121 3.24 -14.72 1.28
C PRO A 121 1.89 -15.45 1.17
N GLY A 122 1.04 -15.08 0.20
CA GLY A 122 -0.32 -15.61 0.04
C GLY A 122 -1.38 -15.18 1.07
N VAL A 123 -1.00 -14.56 2.19
CA VAL A 123 -1.92 -14.21 3.29
C VAL A 123 -1.74 -12.74 3.68
N PRO A 124 -2.41 -11.79 3.00
CA PRO A 124 -2.28 -10.36 3.33
C PRO A 124 -2.91 -10.02 4.69
N ASP A 125 -2.24 -9.14 5.44
CA ASP A 125 -2.76 -8.53 6.68
C ASP A 125 -2.70 -7.01 6.53
N TRP A 126 -3.77 -6.46 5.93
CA TRP A 126 -3.87 -5.03 5.67
C TRP A 126 -4.24 -4.27 6.94
N ARG A 127 -3.43 -3.28 7.29
CA ARG A 127 -3.63 -2.45 8.48
C ARG A 127 -3.67 -0.98 8.15
N PHE A 128 -4.57 -0.27 8.82
CA PHE A 128 -4.71 1.17 8.73
C PHE A 128 -3.87 1.88 9.79
N TYR A 129 -3.21 2.96 9.38
CA TYR A 129 -2.38 3.81 10.24
C TYR A 129 -2.82 5.26 10.14
N PRO A 130 -3.31 5.88 11.23
CA PRO A 130 -3.56 7.31 11.28
C PRO A 130 -2.31 8.14 10.94
N TYR A 131 -2.51 9.34 10.39
CA TYR A 131 -1.37 10.23 10.11
C TYR A 131 -0.59 10.52 11.40
N ARG A 132 0.72 10.32 11.36
CA ARG A 132 1.68 10.69 12.44
C ARG A 132 1.60 9.87 13.74
N ASP A 133 0.65 8.95 13.89
CA ASP A 133 0.65 8.01 15.00
C ASP A 133 0.73 6.57 14.50
N ARG A 134 1.96 6.03 14.51
CA ARG A 134 2.22 4.64 14.11
C ARG A 134 1.99 3.62 15.21
N SER A 135 1.83 4.08 16.45
CA SER A 135 1.54 3.20 17.58
C SER A 135 0.11 2.69 17.52
N GLN A 136 -0.77 3.46 16.89
CA GLN A 136 -2.16 3.08 16.61
C GLN A 136 -2.23 2.44 15.22
N ASN A 137 -2.38 1.13 15.18
CA ASN A 137 -2.76 0.41 13.97
C ASN A 137 -3.99 -0.44 14.22
N ALA A 138 -4.88 -0.48 13.24
CA ALA A 138 -6.08 -1.29 13.27
C ALA A 138 -6.14 -2.18 12.03
N PRO A 139 -6.64 -3.43 12.14
CA PRO A 139 -6.95 -4.23 10.98
C PRO A 139 -7.92 -3.50 10.06
N LEU A 140 -7.60 -3.43 8.77
CA LEU A 140 -8.47 -2.85 7.77
C LEU A 140 -9.67 -3.80 7.57
N ASN A 141 -10.84 -3.36 8.01
CA ASN A 141 -12.09 -4.10 7.92
C ASN A 141 -13.21 -3.23 7.35
N CYS A 142 -14.36 -3.86 7.07
CA CYS A 142 -15.51 -3.17 6.47
C CYS A 142 -16.00 -1.98 7.31
N ALA A 143 -16.07 -2.11 8.63
CA ALA A 143 -16.55 -1.04 9.50
C ALA A 143 -15.59 0.17 9.50
N GLU A 144 -14.29 -0.07 9.63
CA GLU A 144 -13.27 0.99 9.55
C GLU A 144 -13.29 1.68 8.18
N PHE A 145 -13.47 0.90 7.11
CA PHE A 145 -13.56 1.46 5.77
C PHE A 145 -14.84 2.30 5.58
N GLN A 146 -15.98 1.85 6.10
CA GLN A 146 -17.23 2.61 6.07
C GLN A 146 -17.13 3.93 6.85
N ASN A 147 -16.46 3.92 8.01
CA ASN A 147 -16.17 5.14 8.77
C ASN A 147 -15.35 6.15 7.94
N LEU A 148 -14.45 5.68 7.07
CA LEU A 148 -13.74 6.56 6.13
C LEU A 148 -14.72 7.14 5.09
N LEU A 149 -15.58 6.32 4.50
CA LEU A 149 -16.55 6.76 3.49
C LEU A 149 -17.55 7.80 4.03
N ASP A 150 -17.92 7.72 5.32
CA ASP A 150 -18.80 8.71 5.95
C ASP A 150 -18.23 10.13 5.87
N GLY A 151 -16.91 10.29 5.85
CA GLY A 151 -16.27 11.60 5.67
C GLY A 151 -16.38 12.18 4.26
N LEU A 152 -16.77 11.36 3.27
CA LEU A 152 -17.02 11.78 1.89
C LEU A 152 -18.44 12.29 1.68
N ARG A 153 -19.40 11.89 2.53
CA ARG A 153 -20.74 12.47 2.55
C ARG A 153 -20.71 13.93 3.07
#